data_AF-A0A965QB15-F1
#
_entry.id   AF-A0A965QB15-F1
#
_cell.length_a   1.000
_cell.length_b   1.000
_cell.length_c   1.000
_cell.angle_alpha   90.00
_cell.angle_beta   90.00
_cell.angle_gamma   90.00
#
_symmetry.space_group_name_H-M   'P 1'
#
loop_
_entity.id
_entity.type
_entity.pdbx_description
1 polymer ?
#
loop_
_entity_poly.entity_id
_entity_poly.type
_entity_poly.pdbx_seq_one_letter_code
_entity_poly.pdbx_strand_id
1 'polypeptide(L)'
;MIGRLLVVLLSGVALLAAVTPMGRYLARGAIAEGQILWRRQSIERMVADPATDAPTRAKLRLVLEARRFAEDSLGLPAKDAFTQFTRLEHDTLVLVLSGAYRDQLRPVTWWFPIVGRVPYRGYFDFAEAKQAEQALAAEGYDTYLRPSPAFSTLGFFNDPLLSTTLGEDSLDIVNTVVHELTHN
;
A
#
# COMPACT_ATOMS: atom_id res chain seq x y z
N MET A 1 18.45 -26.35 -22.85
CA MET A 1 18.82 -24.94 -23.16
C MET A 1 17.97 -23.92 -22.39
N ILE A 2 16.66 -24.11 -22.28
CA ILE A 2 15.74 -23.19 -21.58
C ILE A 2 16.15 -22.92 -20.12
N GLY A 3 16.52 -23.95 -19.34
CA GLY A 3 16.90 -23.77 -17.93
C GLY A 3 18.15 -22.88 -17.71
N ARG A 4 19.14 -22.92 -18.61
CA ARG A 4 20.33 -22.05 -18.51
C ARG A 4 20.01 -20.60 -18.81
N LEU A 5 19.16 -20.36 -19.82
CA LEU A 5 18.73 -19.00 -20.18
C LEU A 5 17.92 -18.38 -19.05
N LEU A 6 17.05 -19.17 -18.41
CA LEU A 6 16.21 -18.74 -17.31
C LEU A 6 17.04 -18.41 -16.06
N VAL A 7 18.06 -19.21 -15.74
CA VAL A 7 19.01 -18.91 -14.67
C VAL A 7 19.76 -17.61 -14.94
N VAL A 8 20.29 -17.40 -16.15
CA VAL A 8 21.01 -16.16 -16.51
C VAL A 8 20.10 -14.94 -16.39
N LEU A 9 18.84 -15.03 -16.84
CA LEU A 9 17.84 -13.97 -16.71
C LEU A 9 17.54 -13.65 -15.24
N LEU A 10 17.28 -14.66 -14.42
CA LEU A 10 17.02 -14.48 -12.99
C LEU A 10 18.22 -13.88 -12.25
N SER A 11 19.44 -14.33 -12.57
CA SER A 11 20.67 -13.76 -12.02
C SER A 11 20.87 -12.31 -12.44
N GLY A 12 20.57 -11.95 -13.68
CA GLY A 12 20.62 -10.58 -14.17
C GLY A 12 19.62 -9.66 -13.45
N VAL A 13 18.39 -10.13 -13.25
CA VAL A 13 17.36 -9.39 -12.50
C VAL A 13 17.77 -9.22 -11.03
N ALA A 14 18.28 -10.27 -10.39
CA ALA A 14 18.75 -10.20 -9.01
C ALA A 14 19.93 -9.21 -8.86
N LEU A 15 20.86 -9.20 -9.83
CA LEU A 15 21.97 -8.25 -9.84
C LEU A 15 21.47 -6.80 -10.00
N LEU A 16 20.54 -6.55 -10.93
CA LEU A 16 19.94 -5.22 -11.12
C LEU A 16 19.19 -4.74 -9.87
N ALA A 17 18.47 -5.64 -9.21
CA ALA A 17 17.77 -5.39 -7.95
C ALA A 17 18.75 -5.05 -6.81
N ALA A 18 19.94 -5.65 -6.78
CA ALA A 18 20.92 -5.40 -5.72
C ALA A 18 21.77 -4.15 -5.96
N VAL A 19 22.20 -3.92 -7.19
CA VAL A 19 23.26 -2.93 -7.50
C VAL A 19 22.70 -1.53 -7.74
N THR A 20 21.52 -1.40 -8.34
CA THR A 20 20.96 -0.08 -8.69
C THR A 20 20.11 0.51 -7.56
N PRO A 21 20.10 1.84 -7.35
CA PRO A 21 19.22 2.47 -6.36
C PRO A 21 17.73 2.16 -6.59
N MET A 22 17.28 2.22 -7.86
CA MET A 22 15.89 1.89 -8.22
C MET A 22 15.59 0.41 -8.00
N GLY A 23 16.51 -0.49 -8.36
CA GLY A 23 16.37 -1.92 -8.13
C GLY A 23 16.20 -2.25 -6.65
N ARG A 24 17.02 -1.64 -5.78
CA ARG A 24 16.92 -1.84 -4.32
C ARG A 24 15.61 -1.31 -3.77
N TYR A 25 15.19 -0.13 -4.23
CA TYR A 25 13.91 0.46 -3.87
C TYR A 25 12.73 -0.47 -4.23
N LEU A 26 12.70 -0.99 -5.46
CA LEU A 26 11.67 -1.92 -5.91
C LEU A 26 11.71 -3.24 -5.13
N ALA A 27 12.89 -3.80 -4.86
CA ALA A 27 13.05 -5.03 -4.10
C ALA A 27 12.52 -4.89 -2.67
N ARG A 28 12.80 -3.76 -1.99
CA ARG A 28 12.25 -3.49 -0.66
C ARG A 28 10.73 -3.38 -0.68
N GLY A 29 10.17 -2.66 -1.66
CA GLY A 29 8.72 -2.57 -1.83
C GLY A 29 8.08 -3.94 -2.04
N ALA A 30 8.67 -4.79 -2.89
CA ALA A 30 8.20 -6.14 -3.14
C ALA A 30 8.28 -7.05 -1.89
N ILE A 31 9.34 -6.92 -1.08
CA ILE A 31 9.48 -7.68 0.17
C ILE A 31 8.42 -7.23 1.19
N ALA A 32 8.25 -5.92 1.39
CA ALA A 32 7.27 -5.38 2.33
C ALA A 32 5.85 -5.81 1.94
N GLU A 33 5.48 -5.63 0.66
CA GLU A 33 4.17 -6.06 0.16
C GLU A 33 3.98 -7.57 0.27
N GLY A 34 5.00 -8.35 -0.07
CA GLY A 34 4.97 -9.81 0.08
C GLY A 34 4.73 -10.25 1.52
N GLN A 35 5.30 -9.55 2.51
CA GLN A 35 5.05 -9.83 3.93
C GLN A 35 3.60 -9.50 4.34
N ILE A 36 3.04 -8.41 3.83
CA ILE A 36 1.65 -8.00 4.10
C ILE A 36 0.67 -9.04 3.55
N LEU A 37 0.87 -9.44 2.29
CA LEU A 37 0.05 -10.43 1.61
C LEU A 37 0.19 -11.81 2.25
N TRP A 38 1.38 -12.17 2.75
CA TRP A 38 1.61 -13.45 3.42
C TRP A 38 0.92 -13.55 4.79
N ARG A 39 0.83 -12.43 5.51
CA ARG A 39 0.25 -12.37 6.87
C ARG A 39 -1.27 -12.17 6.88
N ARG A 40 -1.90 -12.01 5.72
CA ARG A 40 -3.33 -11.70 5.63
C ARG A 40 -4.20 -12.83 6.19
N GLN A 41 -5.25 -12.44 6.90
CA GLN A 41 -6.25 -13.33 7.49
C GLN A 41 -7.63 -12.94 6.96
N SER A 42 -8.50 -13.92 6.78
CA SER A 42 -9.89 -13.65 6.37
C SER A 42 -10.63 -12.90 7.47
N ILE A 43 -11.26 -11.78 7.12
CA ILE A 43 -12.04 -10.98 8.06
C ILE A 43 -13.19 -11.80 8.65
N GLU A 44 -13.90 -12.58 7.83
CA GLU A 44 -14.97 -13.47 8.29
C GLU A 44 -14.48 -14.48 9.33
N ARG A 45 -13.32 -15.12 9.09
CA ARG A 45 -12.73 -16.06 10.05
C ARG A 45 -12.37 -15.38 11.36
N MET A 46 -11.78 -14.18 11.29
CA MET A 46 -11.43 -13.42 12.49
C MET A 46 -12.67 -12.98 13.27
N VAL A 47 -13.76 -12.62 12.59
CA VAL A 47 -15.02 -12.25 13.24
C VAL A 47 -15.67 -13.45 13.96
N ALA A 48 -15.54 -14.66 13.40
CA ALA A 48 -16.04 -15.89 13.99
C ALA A 48 -15.13 -16.47 15.10
N ASP A 49 -13.86 -16.08 15.13
CA ASP A 49 -12.89 -16.59 16.10
C ASP A 49 -13.09 -15.96 17.50
N PRO A 50 -13.36 -16.76 18.55
CA PRO A 50 -13.47 -16.26 19.92
C PRO A 50 -12.15 -15.67 20.47
N ALA A 51 -11.00 -16.02 19.89
CA ALA A 51 -9.70 -15.47 20.28
C ALA A 51 -9.46 -14.03 19.80
N THR A 52 -10.23 -13.55 18.81
CA THR A 52 -10.17 -12.15 18.38
C THR A 52 -10.71 -11.24 19.47
N ASP A 53 -9.94 -10.21 19.84
CA ASP A 53 -10.35 -9.23 20.84
C ASP A 53 -11.64 -8.50 20.42
N ALA A 54 -12.47 -8.15 21.41
CA ALA A 54 -13.80 -7.59 21.15
C ALA A 54 -13.78 -6.29 20.32
N PRO A 55 -12.87 -5.32 20.57
CA PRO A 55 -12.76 -4.11 19.75
C PRO A 55 -12.42 -4.39 18.29
N THR A 56 -11.40 -5.22 18.03
CA THR A 56 -11.01 -5.63 16.66
C THR A 56 -12.16 -6.32 15.97
N ARG A 57 -12.81 -7.29 16.63
CA ARG A 57 -13.95 -8.02 16.06
C ARG A 57 -15.12 -7.09 15.71
N ALA A 58 -15.40 -6.08 16.54
CA ALA A 58 -16.48 -5.13 16.28
C ALA A 58 -16.18 -4.28 15.03
N LYS A 59 -14.97 -3.74 14.90
CA LYS A 59 -14.57 -2.95 13.74
C LYS A 59 -14.50 -3.79 12.45
N LEU A 60 -13.99 -5.02 12.53
CA LEU A 60 -13.98 -5.95 11.40
C LEU A 60 -15.41 -6.30 10.93
N ARG A 61 -16.36 -6.46 11.87
CA ARG A 61 -17.77 -6.64 11.52
C ARG A 61 -18.34 -5.41 10.83
N LEU A 62 -18.02 -4.21 11.33
CA LEU A 62 -18.43 -2.95 10.69
C LEU A 62 -17.92 -2.83 9.25
N VAL A 63 -16.69 -3.26 8.98
CA VAL A 63 -16.15 -3.29 7.60
C VAL A 63 -16.97 -4.20 6.69
N LEU A 64 -17.33 -5.40 7.15
CA LEU A 64 -18.18 -6.32 6.38
C LEU A 64 -19.59 -5.73 6.15
N GLU A 65 -20.16 -5.07 7.16
CA GLU A 65 -21.46 -4.40 7.06
C GLU A 65 -21.42 -3.22 6.08
N ALA A 66 -20.38 -2.39 6.12
CA ALA A 66 -20.17 -1.28 5.19
C ALA A 66 -19.97 -1.78 3.75
N ARG A 67 -19.15 -2.82 3.57
CA ARG A 67 -18.95 -3.50 2.27
C ARG A 67 -20.29 -3.99 1.71
N ARG A 68 -21.09 -4.67 2.53
CA ARG A 68 -22.41 -5.15 2.13
C ARG A 68 -23.37 -4.00 1.80
N PHE A 69 -23.38 -2.93 2.60
CA PHE A 69 -24.21 -1.76 2.32
C PHE A 69 -23.84 -1.09 0.99
N ALA A 70 -22.54 -0.95 0.70
CA ALA A 70 -22.08 -0.39 -0.57
C ALA A 70 -22.54 -1.23 -1.78
N GLU A 71 -22.49 -2.56 -1.66
CA GLU A 71 -22.95 -3.49 -2.70
C GLU A 71 -24.48 -3.49 -2.85
N ASP A 72 -25.20 -3.74 -1.74
CA ASP A 72 -26.65 -3.95 -1.74
C ASP A 72 -27.44 -2.64 -1.95
N SER A 73 -26.94 -1.51 -1.44
CA SER A 73 -27.69 -0.24 -1.36
C SER A 73 -27.15 0.86 -2.27
N LEU A 74 -25.84 0.90 -2.52
CA LEU A 74 -25.21 1.92 -3.38
C LEU A 74 -24.90 1.40 -4.79
N GLY A 75 -24.96 0.08 -5.00
CA GLY A 75 -24.62 -0.56 -6.29
C GLY A 75 -23.12 -0.48 -6.63
N LEU A 76 -22.25 -0.30 -5.63
CA LEU A 76 -20.81 -0.28 -5.81
C LEU A 76 -20.27 -1.72 -5.84
N PRO A 77 -19.53 -2.15 -6.88
CA PRO A 77 -19.04 -3.51 -6.98
C PRO A 77 -17.94 -3.77 -5.95
N ALA A 78 -18.23 -4.54 -4.90
CA ALA A 78 -17.26 -4.81 -3.83
C ALA A 78 -16.13 -5.77 -4.26
N LYS A 79 -16.41 -6.73 -5.17
CA LYS A 79 -15.45 -7.78 -5.60
C LYS A 79 -14.77 -8.43 -4.38
N ASP A 80 -13.46 -8.65 -4.43
CA ASP A 80 -12.70 -9.23 -3.32
C ASP A 80 -12.22 -8.19 -2.29
N ALA A 81 -12.51 -6.90 -2.50
CA ALA A 81 -12.07 -5.82 -1.63
C ALA A 81 -12.62 -6.02 -0.21
N PHE A 82 -11.80 -5.65 0.78
CA PHE A 82 -12.14 -5.72 2.21
C PHE A 82 -12.61 -7.11 2.69
N THR A 83 -12.05 -8.18 2.12
CA THR A 83 -12.27 -9.57 2.59
C THR A 83 -11.13 -10.11 3.46
N GLN A 84 -9.96 -9.50 3.36
CA GLN A 84 -8.74 -9.87 4.08
C GLN A 84 -8.29 -8.75 4.99
N PHE A 85 -7.63 -9.09 6.10
CA PHE A 85 -7.04 -8.16 7.05
C PHE A 85 -5.60 -8.55 7.37
N THR A 86 -4.71 -7.57 7.46
CA THR A 86 -3.34 -7.75 7.94
C THR A 86 -3.05 -6.79 9.09
N ARG A 87 -2.65 -7.34 10.24
CA ARG A 87 -2.11 -6.55 11.35
C ARG A 87 -0.66 -6.19 11.06
N LEU A 88 -0.39 -4.89 10.98
CA LEU A 88 0.97 -4.36 10.88
C LEU A 88 1.63 -4.32 12.27
N GLU A 89 2.96 -4.37 12.28
CA GLU A 89 3.75 -4.20 13.51
C GLU A 89 3.87 -2.72 13.93
N HIS A 90 3.44 -1.78 13.07
CA HIS A 90 3.62 -0.34 13.25
C HIS A 90 2.35 0.41 12.82
N ASP A 91 2.15 1.60 13.38
CA ASP A 91 0.99 2.48 13.12
C ASP A 91 1.11 3.29 11.82
N THR A 92 2.15 3.05 11.03
CA THR A 92 2.33 3.67 9.72
C THR A 92 2.93 2.65 8.79
N LEU A 93 2.24 2.41 7.68
CA LEU A 93 2.68 1.44 6.68
C LEU A 93 3.81 2.00 5.81
N VAL A 94 3.56 3.17 5.24
CA VAL A 94 4.39 3.74 4.18
C VAL A 94 4.39 5.26 4.31
N LEU A 95 5.56 5.88 4.10
CA LEU A 95 5.65 7.32 3.90
C LEU A 95 5.62 7.61 2.40
N VAL A 96 4.76 8.53 1.99
CA VAL A 96 4.64 8.96 0.59
C VAL A 96 5.32 10.32 0.45
N LEU A 97 6.36 10.36 -0.39
CA LEU A 97 7.06 11.56 -0.80
C LEU A 97 6.47 12.07 -2.11
N SER A 98 6.10 13.34 -2.13
CA SER A 98 5.80 14.11 -3.34
C SER A 98 6.71 15.34 -3.38
N GLY A 99 6.94 15.87 -4.58
CA GLY A 99 7.67 17.12 -4.75
C GLY A 99 7.09 17.95 -5.88
N ALA A 100 7.29 19.26 -5.84
CA ALA A 100 6.87 20.20 -6.87
C ALA A 100 7.93 21.29 -7.08
N TYR A 101 7.90 21.90 -8.26
CA TYR A 101 8.70 23.09 -8.53
C TYR A 101 8.14 24.28 -7.73
N ARG A 102 9.03 25.15 -7.23
CA ARG A 102 8.66 26.27 -6.35
C ARG A 102 7.80 27.34 -7.00
N ASP A 103 7.93 27.49 -8.31
CA ASP A 103 7.38 28.59 -9.10
C ASP A 103 6.29 28.15 -10.09
N GLN A 104 5.91 26.87 -10.09
CA GLN A 104 4.91 26.34 -11.00
C GLN A 104 4.17 25.13 -10.39
N LEU A 105 2.89 24.97 -10.75
CA LEU A 105 2.07 23.82 -10.36
C LEU A 105 2.42 22.56 -11.16
N ARG A 106 3.69 22.15 -11.07
CA ARG A 106 4.23 20.98 -11.76
C ARG A 106 4.86 20.02 -10.76
N PRO A 107 4.46 18.74 -10.75
CA PRO A 107 5.05 17.76 -9.84
C PRO A 107 6.41 17.26 -10.37
N VAL A 108 7.28 16.89 -9.45
CA VAL A 108 8.39 15.98 -9.71
C VAL A 108 7.81 14.60 -10.02
N THR A 109 8.38 13.92 -11.02
CA THR A 109 7.93 12.57 -11.39
C THR A 109 9.08 11.60 -11.38
N TRP A 110 8.80 10.38 -10.94
CA TRP A 110 9.73 9.26 -10.99
C TRP A 110 9.25 8.25 -12.01
N TRP A 111 10.20 7.70 -12.76
CA TRP A 111 9.91 6.67 -13.75
C TRP A 111 10.07 5.29 -13.13
N PHE A 112 9.08 4.43 -13.34
CA PHE A 112 9.06 3.05 -12.92
C PHE A 112 8.91 2.13 -14.13
N PRO A 113 9.54 0.94 -14.12
CA PRO A 113 9.25 -0.07 -15.11
C PRO A 113 7.77 -0.42 -15.06
N ILE A 114 7.14 -0.66 -16.21
CA ILE A 114 5.72 -1.02 -16.39
C ILE A 114 4.76 0.16 -16.15
N VAL A 115 4.84 0.86 -15.01
CA VAL A 115 3.88 1.91 -14.61
C VAL A 115 4.17 3.26 -15.29
N GLY A 116 5.42 3.53 -15.67
CA GLY A 116 5.80 4.81 -16.28
C GLY A 116 6.06 5.90 -15.25
N ARG A 117 5.66 7.15 -15.55
CA ARG A 117 5.93 8.31 -14.68
C ARG A 117 4.84 8.50 -13.64
N VAL A 118 5.22 8.52 -12.37
CA VAL A 118 4.30 8.69 -11.23
C VAL A 118 4.76 9.91 -10.40
N PRO A 119 3.83 10.76 -9.91
CA PRO A 119 4.17 12.00 -9.20
C PRO A 119 4.46 11.82 -7.70
N TYR A 120 4.71 10.59 -7.23
CA TYR A 120 5.03 10.28 -5.84
C TYR A 120 5.87 9.01 -5.71
N ARG A 121 6.49 8.82 -4.54
CA ARG A 121 7.18 7.58 -4.14
C ARG A 121 6.78 7.16 -2.73
N GLY A 122 6.40 5.90 -2.57
CA GLY A 122 6.17 5.28 -1.26
C GLY A 122 7.46 4.69 -0.67
N TYR A 123 7.69 4.83 0.63
CA TYR A 123 8.83 4.30 1.36
C TYR A 123 8.38 3.54 2.60
N PHE A 124 8.70 2.24 2.63
CA PHE A 124 8.52 1.40 3.83
C PHE A 124 9.64 1.59 4.86
N ASP A 125 10.80 2.12 4.43
CA ASP A 125 11.89 2.54 5.31
C ASP A 125 11.82 4.06 5.53
N PHE A 126 11.52 4.48 6.76
CA PHE A 126 11.28 5.90 7.06
C PHE A 126 12.56 6.72 7.12
N ALA A 127 13.71 6.09 7.40
CA ALA A 127 14.99 6.78 7.34
C ALA A 127 15.36 7.08 5.87
N GLU A 128 15.12 6.12 4.98
CA GLU A 128 15.29 6.31 3.54
C GLU A 128 14.33 7.39 2.99
N ALA A 129 13.08 7.40 3.46
CA ALA A 129 12.10 8.42 3.09
C ALA A 129 12.57 9.84 3.43
N LYS A 130 13.09 10.03 4.64
CA LYS A 130 13.65 11.32 5.11
C LYS A 130 14.89 11.73 4.33
N GLN A 131 15.79 10.78 4.03
CA GLN A 131 16.96 11.06 3.19
C GLN A 131 16.56 11.48 1.77
N ALA A 132 15.54 10.82 1.20
CA ALA A 132 15.02 11.16 -0.12
C ALA A 132 14.35 12.54 -0.15
N GLU A 133 13.59 12.89 0.90
CA GLU A 133 13.00 14.22 1.06
C GLU A 133 14.09 15.30 1.12
N GLN A 134 15.12 15.10 1.95
CA GLN A 134 16.23 16.03 2.09
C GLN A 134 17.00 16.23 0.79
N ALA A 135 17.27 15.15 0.05
CA ALA A 135 17.92 15.22 -1.25
C ALA A 135 17.06 16.02 -2.26
N LEU A 136 15.76 15.78 -2.29
CA LEU A 136 14.84 16.47 -3.19
C LEU A 136 14.71 17.97 -2.83
N ALA A 137 14.69 18.30 -1.54
CA ALA A 137 14.69 19.69 -1.08
C ALA A 137 16.02 20.41 -1.42
N ALA A 138 17.16 19.71 -1.33
CA ALA A 138 18.47 20.24 -1.71
C ALA A 138 18.59 20.53 -3.22
N GLU A 139 17.82 19.82 -4.06
CA GLU A 139 17.67 20.11 -5.49
C GLU A 139 16.80 21.35 -5.77
N GLY A 140 16.18 21.95 -4.74
CA GLY A 140 15.42 23.20 -4.84
C GLY A 140 13.91 23.01 -5.04
N TYR A 141 13.39 21.80 -4.86
CA TYR A 141 11.95 21.52 -4.92
C TYR A 141 11.27 21.81 -3.57
N ASP A 142 9.97 22.05 -3.63
CA ASP A 142 9.10 21.97 -2.45
C ASP A 142 8.70 20.50 -2.25
N THR A 143 8.85 20.00 -1.02
CA THR A 143 8.67 18.59 -0.69
C THR A 143 7.53 18.40 0.29
N TYR A 144 6.85 17.27 0.16
CA TYR A 144 5.82 16.84 1.10
C TYR A 144 5.96 15.34 1.38
N LEU A 145 6.36 15.01 2.61
CA LEU A 145 6.46 13.66 3.11
C LEU A 145 5.37 13.41 4.15
N ARG A 146 4.50 12.44 3.90
CA ARG A 146 3.38 12.12 4.80
C ARG A 146 3.17 10.63 5.00
N PRO A 147 2.59 10.19 6.13
CA PRO A 147 2.08 8.84 6.25
C PRO A 147 0.93 8.60 5.27
N SER A 148 0.82 7.37 4.78
CA SER A 148 -0.39 6.86 4.12
C SER A 148 -0.95 5.68 4.94
N PRO A 149 -2.21 5.74 5.38
CA PRO A 149 -2.83 4.66 6.16
C PRO A 149 -3.17 3.45 5.28
N ALA A 150 -3.31 3.66 3.97
CA ALA A 150 -3.59 2.64 2.98
C ALA A 150 -2.46 2.55 1.93
N PHE A 151 -2.32 1.36 1.38
CA PHE A 151 -1.50 1.08 0.20
C PHE A 151 -2.31 0.20 -0.72
N SER A 152 -2.34 0.57 -1.99
CA SER A 152 -2.93 -0.24 -3.03
C SER A 152 -1.88 -0.64 -4.03
N THR A 153 -1.91 -1.90 -4.44
CA THR A 153 -1.16 -2.44 -5.56
C THR A 153 -1.86 -2.13 -6.88
N LEU A 154 -2.74 -1.12 -6.95
CA LEU A 154 -3.45 -0.66 -8.15
C LEU A 154 -4.21 -1.78 -8.86
N GLY A 155 -4.79 -2.71 -8.08
CA GLY A 155 -5.59 -3.83 -8.57
C GLY A 155 -4.79 -5.06 -9.02
N PHE A 156 -3.45 -5.08 -8.86
CA PHE A 156 -2.65 -6.28 -9.13
C PHE A 156 -2.87 -7.38 -8.08
N PHE A 157 -3.17 -7.02 -6.84
CA PHE A 157 -3.49 -7.95 -5.75
C PHE A 157 -4.77 -7.54 -5.02
N ASN A 158 -5.35 -8.50 -4.30
CA ASN A 158 -6.38 -8.20 -3.32
C ASN A 158 -5.71 -7.68 -2.04
N ASP A 159 -5.51 -6.37 -1.98
CA ASP A 159 -4.85 -5.68 -0.88
C ASP A 159 -5.71 -5.80 0.40
N PRO A 160 -5.14 -6.31 1.52
CA PRO A 160 -5.91 -6.50 2.74
C PRO A 160 -6.21 -5.16 3.42
N LEU A 161 -7.31 -5.10 4.17
CA LEU A 161 -7.52 -4.04 5.17
C LEU A 161 -6.36 -4.06 6.18
N LEU A 162 -5.80 -2.89 6.48
CA LEU A 162 -4.67 -2.78 7.38
C LEU A 162 -5.09 -2.32 8.78
N SER A 163 -4.31 -2.70 9.79
CA SER A 163 -4.56 -2.26 11.18
C SER A 163 -4.52 -0.74 11.37
N THR A 164 -3.86 0.00 10.48
CA THR A 164 -3.87 1.47 10.42
C THR A 164 -5.28 2.01 10.20
N THR A 165 -6.00 1.50 9.20
CA THR A 165 -7.41 1.85 8.96
C THR A 165 -8.30 1.38 10.11
N LEU A 166 -8.03 0.21 10.67
CA LEU A 166 -8.77 -0.28 11.83
C LEU A 166 -8.52 0.55 13.11
N GLY A 167 -7.48 1.39 13.13
CA GLY A 167 -7.20 2.33 14.21
C GLY A 167 -8.20 3.48 14.27
N GLU A 168 -8.80 3.85 13.15
CA GLU A 168 -9.72 4.99 12.99
C GLU A 168 -11.09 4.74 13.66
N ASP A 169 -11.91 5.78 13.76
CA ASP A 169 -13.26 5.64 14.32
C ASP A 169 -14.22 4.95 13.35
N SER A 170 -15.45 4.65 13.82
CA SER A 170 -16.42 3.92 13.00
C SER A 170 -16.86 4.69 11.75
N LEU A 171 -16.92 6.03 11.81
CA LEU A 171 -17.33 6.85 10.67
C LEU A 171 -16.21 6.87 9.61
N ASP A 172 -14.97 7.05 10.04
CA ASP A 172 -13.80 7.06 9.16
C ASP A 172 -13.57 5.69 8.48
N ILE A 173 -13.77 4.58 9.21
CA ILE A 173 -13.71 3.23 8.65
C ILE A 173 -14.75 3.06 7.54
N VAL A 174 -16.00 3.43 7.80
CA VAL A 174 -17.09 3.29 6.81
C VAL A 174 -16.82 4.19 5.61
N ASN A 175 -16.41 5.43 5.84
CA ASN A 175 -16.07 6.38 4.79
C ASN A 175 -14.94 5.84 3.90
N THR A 176 -13.88 5.30 4.50
CA THR A 176 -12.76 4.68 3.76
C THR A 176 -13.24 3.48 2.94
N VAL A 177 -14.01 2.57 3.52
CA VAL A 177 -14.56 1.41 2.78
C VAL A 177 -15.37 1.87 1.58
N VAL A 178 -16.30 2.80 1.76
CA VAL A 178 -17.15 3.29 0.65
C VAL A 178 -16.32 4.04 -0.39
N HIS A 179 -15.40 4.92 0.05
CA HIS A 179 -14.52 5.68 -0.84
C HIS A 179 -13.71 4.75 -1.76
N GLU A 180 -13.04 3.75 -1.20
CA GLU A 180 -12.20 2.83 -1.98
C GLU A 180 -13.03 1.99 -2.95
N LEU A 181 -14.25 1.61 -2.58
CA LEU A 181 -15.16 0.90 -3.49
C LEU A 181 -15.63 1.75 -4.69
N THR A 182 -15.46 3.08 -4.65
CA THR A 182 -15.71 3.95 -5.82
C THR A 182 -14.61 3.86 -6.90
N HIS A 183 -13.44 3.32 -6.56
CA HIS A 183 -12.31 3.16 -7.49
C HIS A 183 -12.32 1.80 -8.24
N ASN A 184 -13.32 0.95 -8.00
CA ASN A 184 -13.42 -0.43 -8.52
C ASN A 184 -13.89 -0.58 -9.98
#